data_AF-A0A5V1YQZ8-F1
#
_entry.id   AF-A0A5V1YQZ8-F1
#
_cell.length_a   1.000
_cell.length_b   1.000
_cell.length_c   1.000
_cell.angle_alpha   90.00
_cell.angle_beta   90.00
_cell.angle_gamma   90.00
#
_symmetry.space_group_name_H-M   'P 1'
#
loop_
_entity.id
_entity.type
_entity.pdbx_description
1 polymer ?
#
loop_
_entity_poly.entity_id
_entity_poly.type
_entity_poly.pdbx_seq_one_letter_code
_entity_poly.pdbx_strand_id
1 'polypeptide(L)'
;MKTLLIIDANLGQARAYMAKTLLGAAAHKANLEIIDNPNDAELAIVLGESLPNDNALNGKKVWLGDIGRAVAHPELFLSEAKSHATLYSAPAAAAPAASGGPKRVVAVTACPTGVAHTFMAAEAIETEAKKRGWWVKVETRGSVGAGNAITPEEVAEADLVIVAADIEVDLAKFAGLPMYRTSTGLALKKTAQELDKAVAEATPYQPAGKASQAATEGKKESAG
;
A
#
# COMPACT_ATOMS: atom_id res chain seq x y z
N MET A 1 -16.32 -4.80 -32.01
CA MET A 1 -15.48 -4.37 -30.87
C MET A 1 -16.27 -4.64 -29.62
N LYS A 2 -15.73 -5.47 -28.72
CA LYS A 2 -16.37 -5.84 -27.46
C LYS A 2 -16.20 -4.71 -26.46
N THR A 3 -17.30 -4.21 -25.94
CA THR A 3 -17.35 -3.03 -25.08
C THR A 3 -17.96 -3.37 -23.72
N LEU A 4 -17.24 -3.09 -22.66
CA LEU A 4 -17.72 -3.18 -21.29
C LEU A 4 -18.30 -1.84 -20.86
N LEU A 5 -19.52 -1.85 -20.30
CA LEU A 5 -20.11 -0.67 -19.65
C LEU A 5 -19.96 -0.79 -18.14
N ILE A 6 -19.21 0.14 -17.55
CA ILE A 6 -19.06 0.26 -16.11
C ILE A 6 -19.83 1.50 -15.67
N ILE A 7 -20.72 1.35 -14.70
CA ILE A 7 -21.50 2.46 -14.15
C ILE A 7 -21.19 2.56 -12.67
N ASP A 8 -20.77 3.74 -12.21
CA ASP A 8 -20.50 4.01 -10.80
C ASP A 8 -21.76 3.75 -9.96
N ALA A 9 -21.59 3.01 -8.86
CA ALA A 9 -22.67 2.68 -7.93
C ALA A 9 -23.29 3.92 -7.25
N ASN A 10 -22.56 5.03 -7.17
CA ASN A 10 -23.00 6.30 -6.58
C ASN A 10 -24.03 7.04 -7.45
N LEU A 11 -24.20 6.66 -8.72
CA LEU A 11 -25.08 7.36 -9.67
C LEU A 11 -26.58 7.10 -9.45
N GLY A 12 -26.93 6.14 -8.58
CA GLY A 12 -28.31 5.76 -8.28
C GLY A 12 -28.93 4.86 -9.35
N GLN A 13 -29.78 3.91 -8.90
CA GLN A 13 -30.29 2.80 -9.71
C GLN A 13 -31.06 3.24 -10.97
N ALA A 14 -31.86 4.30 -10.88
CA ALA A 14 -32.68 4.77 -12.00
C ALA A 14 -31.84 5.34 -13.15
N ARG A 15 -30.84 6.17 -12.85
CA ARG A 15 -29.94 6.76 -13.85
C ARG A 15 -29.06 5.69 -14.48
N ALA A 16 -28.53 4.79 -13.67
CA ALA A 16 -27.75 3.64 -14.14
C ALA A 16 -28.54 2.78 -15.14
N TYR A 17 -29.79 2.45 -14.82
CA TYR A 17 -30.65 1.67 -15.71
C TYR A 17 -30.93 2.38 -17.04
N MET A 18 -31.24 3.68 -17.00
CA MET A 18 -31.47 4.47 -18.21
C MET A 18 -30.22 4.56 -19.08
N ALA A 19 -29.06 4.82 -18.49
CA ALA A 19 -27.80 4.89 -19.21
C ALA A 19 -27.45 3.54 -19.86
N LYS A 20 -27.60 2.42 -19.14
CA LYS A 20 -27.38 1.07 -19.70
C LYS A 20 -28.31 0.79 -20.88
N THR A 21 -29.59 1.12 -20.76
CA THR A 21 -30.60 0.88 -21.80
C THR A 21 -30.33 1.71 -23.06
N LEU A 22 -30.07 3.00 -22.91
CA LEU A 22 -29.83 3.91 -24.04
C LEU A 22 -28.50 3.62 -24.73
N LEU A 23 -27.43 3.40 -23.96
CA LEU A 23 -26.13 3.05 -24.51
C LEU A 23 -26.14 1.67 -25.15
N GLY A 24 -26.86 0.69 -24.60
CA GLY A 24 -27.02 -0.63 -25.23
C GLY A 24 -27.68 -0.52 -26.61
N ALA A 25 -28.75 0.27 -26.72
CA ALA A 25 -29.42 0.50 -28.00
C ALA A 25 -28.52 1.25 -29.02
N ALA A 26 -27.78 2.26 -28.57
CA ALA A 26 -26.87 3.01 -29.42
C ALA A 26 -25.61 2.20 -29.81
N ALA A 27 -25.13 1.33 -28.93
CA ALA A 27 -23.99 0.45 -29.17
C ALA A 27 -24.27 -0.51 -30.33
N HIS A 28 -25.46 -1.10 -30.37
CA HIS A 28 -25.88 -1.95 -31.48
C HIS A 28 -25.84 -1.21 -32.83
N LYS A 29 -26.31 0.05 -32.87
CA LYS A 29 -26.22 0.89 -34.07
C LYS A 29 -24.78 1.25 -34.44
N ALA A 30 -23.92 1.43 -33.44
CA ALA A 30 -22.51 1.76 -33.62
C ALA A 30 -21.62 0.53 -33.87
N ASN A 31 -22.20 -0.66 -34.10
CA ASN A 31 -21.50 -1.93 -34.28
C ASN A 31 -20.55 -2.27 -33.10
N LEU A 32 -20.99 -1.92 -31.89
CA LEU A 32 -20.35 -2.26 -30.63
C LEU A 32 -21.16 -3.37 -29.96
N GLU A 33 -20.46 -4.38 -29.46
CA GLU A 33 -21.07 -5.48 -28.71
C GLU A 33 -20.90 -5.20 -27.23
N ILE A 34 -22.00 -4.93 -26.52
CA ILE A 34 -21.95 -4.75 -25.07
C ILE A 34 -21.81 -6.10 -24.40
N ILE A 35 -20.74 -6.28 -23.63
CA ILE A 35 -20.49 -7.50 -22.86
C ILE A 35 -20.40 -7.17 -21.37
N ASP A 36 -20.75 -8.13 -20.52
CA ASP A 36 -20.64 -8.00 -19.07
C ASP A 36 -19.32 -8.58 -18.52
N ASN A 37 -18.54 -9.32 -19.34
CA ASN A 37 -17.26 -9.90 -18.93
C ASN A 37 -16.10 -8.91 -19.18
N PRO A 38 -15.40 -8.41 -18.14
CA PRO A 38 -14.29 -7.47 -18.32
C PRO A 38 -13.09 -8.08 -19.06
N ASN A 39 -12.87 -9.40 -18.95
CA ASN A 39 -11.70 -10.05 -19.55
C ASN A 39 -11.73 -10.02 -21.09
N ASP A 40 -12.91 -10.15 -21.68
CA ASP A 40 -13.12 -10.16 -23.13
C ASP A 40 -13.28 -8.76 -23.73
N ALA A 41 -13.28 -7.71 -22.91
CA ALA A 41 -13.52 -6.34 -23.38
C ALA A 41 -12.29 -5.78 -24.09
N GLU A 42 -12.51 -5.12 -25.22
CA GLU A 42 -11.47 -4.33 -25.92
C GLU A 42 -11.53 -2.87 -25.50
N LEU A 43 -12.75 -2.38 -25.24
CA LEU A 43 -13.07 -1.03 -24.79
C LEU A 43 -13.87 -1.10 -23.50
N ALA A 44 -13.53 -0.32 -22.48
CA ALA A 44 -14.37 -0.10 -21.31
C ALA A 44 -14.82 1.36 -21.27
N ILE A 45 -16.12 1.56 -21.11
CA ILE A 45 -16.71 2.88 -20.98
C ILE A 45 -17.19 3.00 -19.55
N VAL A 46 -16.59 3.94 -18.82
CA VAL A 46 -16.88 4.20 -17.42
C VAL A 46 -17.78 5.42 -17.36
N LEU A 47 -18.98 5.23 -16.79
CA LEU A 47 -19.92 6.30 -16.47
C LEU A 47 -19.74 6.68 -15.01
N GLY A 48 -19.23 7.87 -14.74
CA GLY A 48 -18.99 8.35 -13.38
C GLY A 48 -18.01 9.52 -13.33
N GLU A 49 -17.60 9.87 -12.12
CA GLU A 49 -16.65 10.96 -11.87
C GLU A 49 -15.20 10.48 -11.78
N SER A 50 -14.98 9.18 -11.58
CA SER A 50 -13.67 8.58 -11.46
C SER A 50 -13.58 7.23 -12.17
N LEU A 51 -12.38 6.87 -12.60
CA LEU A 51 -12.12 5.54 -13.15
C LEU A 51 -12.10 4.51 -12.02
N PRO A 52 -12.75 3.34 -12.19
CA PRO A 52 -12.70 2.27 -11.20
C PRO A 52 -11.25 1.79 -11.04
N ASN A 53 -10.87 1.33 -9.85
CA ASN A 53 -9.56 0.72 -9.63
C ASN A 53 -9.63 -0.78 -9.94
N ASP A 54 -9.68 -1.13 -11.22
CA ASP A 54 -9.85 -2.50 -11.68
C ASP A 54 -8.66 -2.96 -12.54
N ASN A 55 -7.87 -3.90 -12.00
CA ASN A 55 -6.74 -4.50 -12.69
C ASN A 55 -7.15 -5.30 -13.94
N ALA A 56 -8.40 -5.75 -14.05
CA ALA A 56 -8.91 -6.44 -15.24
C ALA A 56 -8.96 -5.52 -16.48
N LEU A 57 -8.94 -4.20 -16.27
CA LEU A 57 -8.94 -3.22 -17.34
C LEU A 57 -7.54 -2.87 -17.86
N ASN A 58 -6.47 -3.37 -17.22
CA ASN A 58 -5.09 -3.09 -17.61
C ASN A 58 -4.81 -3.45 -19.07
N GLY A 59 -4.27 -2.49 -19.81
CA GLY A 59 -3.96 -2.64 -21.23
C GLY A 59 -5.17 -2.55 -22.17
N LYS A 60 -6.38 -2.36 -21.64
CA LYS A 60 -7.61 -2.15 -22.44
C LYS A 60 -7.81 -0.67 -22.71
N LYS A 61 -8.57 -0.33 -23.74
CA LYS A 61 -8.98 1.05 -23.99
C LYS A 61 -10.04 1.44 -22.99
N VAL A 62 -9.85 2.50 -22.21
CA VAL A 62 -10.87 3.00 -21.29
C VAL A 62 -11.15 4.46 -21.56
N TRP A 63 -12.43 4.81 -21.44
CA TRP A 63 -12.89 6.18 -21.51
C TRP A 63 -13.82 6.48 -20.35
N LEU A 64 -13.55 7.57 -19.63
CA LEU A 64 -14.40 8.10 -18.57
C LEU A 64 -15.33 9.14 -19.19
N GLY A 65 -16.62 8.97 -19.00
CA GLY A 65 -17.64 9.84 -19.55
C GLY A 65 -18.72 10.21 -18.52
N ASP A 66 -19.27 11.41 -18.68
CA ASP A 66 -20.40 11.88 -17.88
C ASP A 66 -21.71 11.15 -18.25
N ILE A 67 -22.46 10.75 -17.22
CA ILE A 67 -23.74 10.07 -17.39
C ILE A 67 -24.80 10.95 -18.04
N GLY A 68 -24.81 12.25 -17.74
CA GLY A 68 -25.79 13.19 -18.27
C GLY A 68 -25.67 13.26 -19.79
N ARG A 69 -24.43 13.34 -20.29
CA ARG A 69 -24.13 13.30 -21.71
C ARG A 69 -24.46 11.95 -22.35
N ALA A 70 -24.19 10.85 -21.65
CA ALA A 70 -24.51 9.50 -22.13
C ALA A 70 -26.01 9.27 -22.32
N VAL A 71 -26.84 9.84 -21.44
CA VAL A 71 -28.31 9.77 -21.53
C VAL A 71 -28.86 10.75 -22.57
N ALA A 72 -28.30 11.97 -22.65
CA ALA A 72 -28.77 12.99 -23.58
C ALA A 72 -28.39 12.70 -25.04
N HIS A 73 -27.16 12.21 -25.27
CA HIS A 73 -26.59 12.01 -26.61
C HIS A 73 -25.78 10.71 -26.70
N PRO A 74 -26.43 9.53 -26.62
CA PRO A 74 -25.74 8.24 -26.52
C PRO A 74 -24.89 7.88 -27.77
N GLU A 75 -25.32 8.26 -28.97
CA GLU A 75 -24.60 7.94 -30.22
C GLU A 75 -23.29 8.76 -30.36
N LEU A 76 -23.35 10.05 -30.02
CA LEU A 76 -22.18 10.93 -29.96
C LEU A 76 -21.22 10.45 -28.87
N PHE A 77 -21.74 10.13 -27.69
CA PHE A 77 -20.97 9.65 -26.55
C PHE A 77 -20.16 8.39 -26.90
N LEU A 78 -20.76 7.41 -27.58
CA LEU A 78 -20.05 6.21 -28.01
C LEU A 78 -18.99 6.48 -29.09
N SER A 79 -19.22 7.48 -29.95
CA SER A 79 -18.27 7.88 -30.99
C SER A 79 -17.05 8.58 -30.39
N GLU A 80 -17.27 9.42 -29.39
CA GLU A 80 -16.20 10.03 -28.59
C GLU A 80 -15.44 8.97 -27.79
N ALA A 81 -16.14 8.02 -27.16
CA ALA A 81 -15.51 6.92 -26.43
C ALA A 81 -14.56 6.12 -27.32
N LYS A 82 -14.90 5.86 -28.59
CA LYS A 82 -14.01 5.17 -29.54
C LYS A 82 -12.78 6.00 -29.90
N SER A 83 -12.93 7.31 -30.00
CA SER A 83 -11.91 8.23 -30.53
C SER A 83 -10.95 8.74 -29.45
N HIS A 84 -11.48 8.96 -28.24
CA HIS A 84 -10.77 9.49 -27.08
C HIS A 84 -10.44 8.41 -26.04
N ALA A 85 -10.78 7.16 -26.30
CA ALA A 85 -10.35 6.03 -25.49
C ALA A 85 -8.83 6.00 -25.38
N THR A 86 -8.34 6.09 -24.15
CA THR A 86 -6.93 5.96 -23.83
C THR A 86 -6.64 4.56 -23.33
N LEU A 87 -5.43 4.06 -23.56
CA LEU A 87 -5.00 2.82 -22.93
C LEU A 87 -5.02 3.01 -21.41
N TYR A 88 -5.82 2.20 -20.75
CA TYR A 88 -5.95 2.20 -19.32
C TYR A 88 -4.84 1.38 -18.71
N SER A 89 -4.05 2.06 -17.91
CA SER A 89 -3.39 1.42 -16.80
C SER A 89 -4.30 1.65 -15.61
N ALA A 90 -4.68 0.57 -14.93
CA ALA A 90 -5.12 0.69 -13.55
C ALA A 90 -4.10 1.56 -12.84
N PRO A 91 -4.52 2.47 -11.97
CA PRO A 91 -3.59 3.02 -11.00
C PRO A 91 -3.08 1.81 -10.23
N ALA A 92 -1.95 1.25 -10.68
CA ALA A 92 -1.35 0.02 -10.18
C ALA A 92 -1.38 0.18 -8.69
N ALA A 93 -2.28 -0.53 -7.98
CA ALA A 93 -2.75 -0.20 -6.63
C ALA A 93 -1.64 0.53 -5.88
N ALA A 94 -1.69 1.87 -5.88
CA ALA A 94 -0.48 2.72 -5.92
C ALA A 94 0.77 1.94 -5.51
N ALA A 95 1.59 1.48 -6.48
CA ALA A 95 3.00 1.33 -6.16
C ALA A 95 3.34 2.65 -5.46
N PRO A 96 3.61 2.62 -4.13
CA PRO A 96 3.55 3.84 -3.35
C PRO A 96 4.41 4.83 -4.09
N ALA A 97 3.83 6.00 -4.35
CA ALA A 97 4.49 7.09 -5.03
C ALA A 97 5.96 7.07 -4.61
N ALA A 98 6.88 7.11 -5.57
CA ALA A 98 8.31 7.23 -5.31
C ALA A 98 8.54 8.47 -4.42
N SER A 99 8.38 8.24 -3.14
CA SER A 99 8.82 8.98 -1.98
C SER A 99 9.83 8.00 -1.43
N GLY A 100 11.10 8.39 -1.35
CA GLY A 100 12.20 7.54 -0.88
C GLY A 100 12.05 7.12 0.59
N GLY A 101 11.00 6.36 0.90
CA GLY A 101 10.75 5.72 2.17
C GLY A 101 11.04 4.22 2.12
N PRO A 102 11.17 3.57 3.28
CA PRO A 102 11.51 2.16 3.40
C PRO A 102 10.46 1.28 2.72
N LYS A 103 10.91 0.31 1.91
CA LYS A 103 10.03 -0.68 1.28
C LYS A 103 9.59 -1.72 2.30
N ARG A 104 10.46 -2.01 3.28
CA ARG A 104 10.22 -2.97 4.37
C ARG A 104 10.55 -2.38 5.72
N VAL A 105 9.54 -2.34 6.59
CA VAL A 105 9.64 -1.87 7.97
C VAL A 105 9.39 -3.03 8.91
N VAL A 106 10.28 -3.22 9.88
CA VAL A 106 10.03 -4.10 11.02
C VAL A 106 9.85 -3.26 12.27
N ALA A 107 8.89 -3.60 13.12
CA ALA A 107 8.61 -2.85 14.32
C ALA A 107 8.51 -3.74 15.56
N VAL A 108 8.93 -3.22 16.71
CA VAL A 108 8.77 -3.87 18.02
C VAL A 108 7.94 -2.96 18.89
N THR A 109 6.83 -3.48 19.43
CA THR A 109 6.03 -2.77 20.44
C THR A 109 6.18 -3.42 21.80
N ALA A 110 6.38 -2.62 22.86
CA ALA A 110 6.49 -3.16 24.21
C ALA A 110 6.04 -2.20 25.32
N CYS A 111 5.03 -2.59 26.11
CA CYS A 111 4.52 -1.81 27.23
C CYS A 111 4.58 -2.61 28.54
N PRO A 112 5.09 -2.04 29.66
CA PRO A 112 5.20 -2.75 30.94
C PRO A 112 3.84 -3.08 31.55
N THR A 113 2.84 -2.23 31.33
CA THR A 113 1.51 -2.31 31.97
C THR A 113 0.53 -3.24 31.24
N GLY A 114 0.99 -4.01 30.26
CA GLY A 114 0.23 -5.13 29.69
C GLY A 114 0.02 -5.11 28.17
N VAL A 115 -0.96 -5.89 27.74
CA VAL A 115 -1.23 -6.22 26.33
C VAL A 115 -1.88 -5.11 25.53
N ALA A 116 -2.68 -4.24 26.17
CA ALA A 116 -3.53 -3.28 25.47
C ALA A 116 -2.71 -2.28 24.64
N HIS A 117 -1.86 -1.46 25.26
CA HIS A 117 -1.06 -0.48 24.52
C HIS A 117 -0.07 -1.13 23.55
N THR A 118 0.45 -2.31 23.88
CA THR A 118 1.34 -3.09 23.01
C THR A 118 0.64 -3.47 21.70
N PHE A 119 -0.58 -4.02 21.77
CA PHE A 119 -1.36 -4.39 20.59
C PHE A 119 -1.94 -3.19 19.87
N MET A 120 -2.46 -2.19 20.60
CA MET A 120 -3.02 -0.98 20.00
C MET A 120 -1.95 -0.19 19.24
N ALA A 121 -0.74 -0.06 19.78
CA ALA A 121 0.37 0.57 19.07
C ALA A 121 0.78 -0.25 17.84
N ALA A 122 0.76 -1.58 17.92
CA ALA A 122 1.07 -2.44 16.79
C ALA A 122 0.05 -2.27 15.66
N GLU A 123 -1.24 -2.32 15.97
CA GLU A 123 -2.32 -2.12 15.00
C GLU A 123 -2.27 -0.72 14.37
N ALA A 124 -1.95 0.31 15.16
CA ALA A 124 -1.79 1.67 14.66
C ALA A 124 -0.63 1.76 13.65
N ILE A 125 0.54 1.21 13.99
CA ILE A 125 1.71 1.16 13.11
C ILE A 125 1.38 0.39 11.83
N GLU A 126 0.75 -0.78 11.95
CA GLU A 126 0.37 -1.59 10.78
C GLU A 126 -0.58 -0.85 9.85
N THR A 127 -1.60 -0.21 10.42
CA THR A 127 -2.61 0.54 9.66
C THR A 127 -1.98 1.72 8.92
N GLU A 128 -1.10 2.46 9.59
CA GLU A 128 -0.45 3.62 9.00
C GLU A 128 0.59 3.22 7.94
N ALA A 129 1.38 2.17 8.18
CA ALA A 129 2.31 1.64 7.20
C ALA A 129 1.58 1.10 5.95
N LYS A 130 0.44 0.42 6.12
CA LYS A 130 -0.43 -0.01 5.00
C LYS A 130 -0.95 1.17 4.20
N LYS A 131 -1.38 2.26 4.85
CA LYS A 131 -1.81 3.51 4.16
C LYS A 131 -0.68 4.12 3.31
N ARG A 132 0.57 3.96 3.76
CA ARG A 132 1.78 4.45 3.09
C ARG A 132 2.30 3.49 2.01
N GLY A 133 1.71 2.30 1.89
CA GLY A 133 2.15 1.24 0.97
C GLY A 133 3.44 0.53 1.41
N TRP A 134 3.82 0.63 2.68
CA TRP A 134 4.99 -0.06 3.22
C TRP A 134 4.64 -1.50 3.61
N TRP A 135 5.54 -2.44 3.33
CA TRP A 135 5.46 -3.74 3.97
C TRP A 135 5.89 -3.59 5.43
N VAL A 136 5.08 -4.12 6.35
CA VAL A 136 5.32 -3.98 7.79
C VAL A 136 5.12 -5.29 8.51
N LYS A 137 6.01 -5.58 9.45
CA LYS A 137 5.90 -6.67 10.41
C LYS A 137 6.08 -6.13 11.82
N VAL A 138 5.09 -6.31 12.68
CA VAL A 138 5.16 -5.83 14.06
C VAL A 138 5.25 -7.00 15.04
N GLU A 139 6.36 -7.10 15.76
CA GLU A 139 6.56 -8.00 16.89
C GLU A 139 6.04 -7.33 18.16
N THR A 140 5.13 -7.98 18.86
CA THR A 140 4.59 -7.50 20.13
C THR A 140 5.33 -8.15 21.28
N ARG A 141 5.72 -7.39 22.30
CA ARG A 141 6.37 -7.90 23.52
C ARG A 141 5.63 -7.37 24.74
N GLY A 142 5.00 -8.26 25.49
CA GLY A 142 4.26 -7.88 26.70
C GLY A 142 4.35 -8.93 27.79
N SER A 143 3.50 -8.78 28.81
CA SER A 143 3.40 -9.72 29.94
C SER A 143 3.04 -11.15 29.52
N VAL A 144 2.43 -11.32 28.33
CA VAL A 144 2.05 -12.63 27.76
C VAL A 144 3.14 -13.24 26.87
N GLY A 145 4.31 -12.59 26.76
CA GLY A 145 5.42 -13.02 25.92
C GLY A 145 5.52 -12.27 24.59
N ALA A 146 6.32 -12.82 23.66
CA ALA A 146 6.51 -12.27 22.33
C ALA A 146 5.50 -12.86 21.34
N GLY A 147 4.80 -12.00 20.60
CA GLY A 147 3.89 -12.36 19.53
C GLY A 147 4.41 -11.90 18.18
N ASN A 148 4.07 -12.63 17.11
CA ASN A 148 4.43 -12.29 15.73
C ASN A 148 5.94 -12.01 15.53
N ALA A 149 6.77 -12.88 16.12
CA ALA A 149 8.23 -12.72 16.14
C ALA A 149 8.80 -12.46 14.74
N ILE A 150 9.67 -11.44 14.65
CA ILE A 150 10.37 -11.10 13.42
C ILE A 150 11.53 -12.09 13.23
N THR A 151 11.52 -12.75 12.07
CA THR A 151 12.51 -13.75 11.65
C THR A 151 13.81 -13.09 11.17
N PRO A 152 14.96 -13.80 11.23
CA PRO A 152 16.23 -13.26 10.72
C PRO A 152 16.18 -12.84 9.24
N GLU A 153 15.41 -13.55 8.43
CA GLU A 153 15.19 -13.24 7.01
C GLU A 153 14.48 -11.90 6.85
N GLU A 154 13.41 -11.67 7.61
CA GLU A 154 12.68 -10.38 7.63
C GLU A 154 13.56 -9.23 8.13
N VAL A 155 14.49 -9.49 9.06
CA VAL A 155 15.48 -8.49 9.50
C VAL A 155 16.46 -8.16 8.39
N ALA A 156 16.98 -9.15 7.67
CA ALA A 156 17.95 -8.93 6.60
C ALA A 156 17.38 -8.13 5.43
N GLU A 157 16.06 -8.23 5.22
CA GLU A 157 15.33 -7.51 4.18
C GLU A 157 14.76 -6.16 4.63
N ALA A 158 14.90 -5.80 5.91
CA ALA A 158 14.34 -4.58 6.49
C ALA A 158 15.17 -3.34 6.14
N ASP A 159 14.49 -2.28 5.69
CA ASP A 159 15.10 -0.98 5.42
C ASP A 159 15.06 -0.06 6.65
N LEU A 160 14.10 -0.28 7.57
CA LEU A 160 13.88 0.53 8.76
C LEU A 160 13.36 -0.32 9.92
N VAL A 161 13.89 -0.05 11.12
CA VAL A 161 13.45 -0.65 12.37
C VAL A 161 12.78 0.40 13.25
N ILE A 162 11.52 0.19 13.65
CA ILE A 162 10.79 1.08 14.57
C ILE A 162 10.61 0.39 15.92
N VAL A 163 11.13 0.96 16.98
CA VAL A 163 10.99 0.42 18.34
C VAL A 163 10.09 1.33 19.17
N ALA A 164 8.82 0.95 19.32
CA ALA A 164 7.87 1.64 20.19
C ALA A 164 7.81 0.91 21.54
N ALA A 165 8.72 1.23 22.45
CA ALA A 165 8.89 0.47 23.70
C ALA A 165 9.07 1.39 24.91
N ASP A 166 8.29 1.11 25.96
CA ASP A 166 8.39 1.73 27.29
C ASP A 166 9.16 0.86 28.29
N ILE A 167 9.77 -0.23 27.80
CA ILE A 167 10.68 -1.11 28.53
C ILE A 167 11.93 -1.39 27.70
N GLU A 168 12.95 -1.93 28.35
CA GLU A 168 14.13 -2.46 27.67
C GLU A 168 13.80 -3.79 26.99
N VAL A 169 14.26 -3.93 25.75
CA VAL A 169 14.00 -5.07 24.86
C VAL A 169 15.30 -5.49 24.18
N ASP A 170 15.49 -6.80 24.00
CA ASP A 170 16.64 -7.28 23.22
C ASP A 170 16.46 -6.95 21.73
N LEU A 171 17.37 -6.11 21.22
CA LEU A 171 17.40 -5.60 19.86
C LEU A 171 18.67 -6.03 19.12
N ALA A 172 19.48 -6.94 19.68
CA ALA A 172 20.76 -7.34 19.10
C ALA A 172 20.63 -7.85 17.65
N LYS A 173 19.50 -8.46 17.30
CA LYS A 173 19.20 -8.92 15.94
C LYS A 173 19.13 -7.78 14.90
N PHE A 174 18.84 -6.55 15.32
CA PHE A 174 18.70 -5.38 14.45
C PHE A 174 20.00 -4.56 14.31
N ALA A 175 21.14 -5.10 14.75
CA ALA A 175 22.42 -4.42 14.69
C ALA A 175 22.79 -4.01 13.24
N GLY A 176 23.17 -2.75 13.06
CA GLY A 176 23.55 -2.16 11.77
C GLY A 176 22.40 -1.59 10.94
N LEU A 177 21.14 -1.92 11.26
CA LEU A 177 19.99 -1.39 10.54
C LEU A 177 19.61 0.02 11.04
N PRO A 178 19.08 0.91 10.16
CA PRO A 178 18.50 2.18 10.58
C PRO A 178 17.38 1.93 11.59
N MET A 179 17.51 2.50 12.78
CA MET A 179 16.56 2.31 13.88
C MET A 179 16.07 3.64 14.42
N TYR A 180 14.77 3.71 14.68
CA TYR A 180 14.11 4.79 15.40
C TYR A 180 13.39 4.25 16.63
N ARG A 181 13.66 4.83 17.82
CA ARG A 181 13.02 4.45 19.09
C ARG A 181 12.05 5.53 19.57
N THR A 182 10.85 5.12 19.97
CA THR A 182 9.80 5.97 20.54
C THR A 182 9.03 5.21 21.66
N SER A 183 8.04 5.86 22.28
CA SER A 183 7.17 5.25 23.30
C SER A 183 5.92 4.61 22.68
N THR A 184 5.30 3.64 23.37
CA THR A 184 4.04 3.04 22.86
C THR A 184 2.91 4.06 22.80
N GLY A 185 2.88 5.00 23.75
CA GLY A 185 1.89 6.06 23.81
C GLY A 185 1.98 7.05 22.62
N LEU A 186 3.20 7.40 22.19
CA LEU A 186 3.40 8.24 21.00
C LEU A 186 3.10 7.47 19.72
N ALA A 187 3.57 6.23 19.62
CA ALA A 187 3.28 5.36 18.48
C ALA A 187 1.77 5.12 18.27
N LEU A 188 0.98 5.12 19.34
CA LEU A 188 -0.49 5.01 19.26
C LEU A 188 -1.17 6.35 18.92
N LYS A 189 -0.81 7.45 19.59
CA LYS A 189 -1.53 8.73 19.45
C LYS A 189 -1.08 9.59 18.28
N LYS A 190 0.16 9.42 17.84
CA LYS A 190 0.83 10.25 16.82
C LYS A 190 1.55 9.40 15.78
N THR A 191 0.98 8.25 15.43
CA THR A 191 1.60 7.23 14.56
C THR A 191 2.20 7.81 13.28
N ALA A 192 1.44 8.62 12.53
CA ALA A 192 1.92 9.21 11.29
C ALA A 192 3.18 10.07 11.51
N GLN A 193 3.17 10.93 12.54
CA GLN A 193 4.32 11.78 12.88
C GLN A 193 5.53 10.95 13.30
N GLU A 194 5.33 9.88 14.05
CA GLU A 194 6.44 9.02 14.50
C GLU A 194 7.03 8.21 13.34
N LEU A 195 6.21 7.77 12.38
CA LEU A 195 6.70 7.13 11.15
C LEU A 195 7.44 8.11 10.25
N ASP A 196 7.00 9.38 10.16
CA ASP A 196 7.73 10.42 9.41
C ASP A 196 9.10 10.70 10.01
N LYS A 197 9.18 10.83 11.34
CA LYS A 197 10.46 10.97 12.05
C LYS A 197 11.33 9.73 11.89
N ALA A 198 10.75 8.54 11.93
CA ALA A 198 11.52 7.32 11.74
C ALA A 198 12.24 7.28 10.39
N VAL A 199 11.62 7.80 9.32
CA VAL A 199 12.28 7.91 8.01
C VAL A 199 13.38 8.97 8.00
N ALA A 200 13.22 10.07 8.73
CA ALA A 200 14.16 11.19 8.72
C ALA A 200 15.34 11.05 9.70
N GLU A 201 15.10 10.44 10.86
CA GLU A 201 16.00 10.46 12.02
C GLU A 201 16.57 9.08 12.38
N ALA A 202 16.15 8.00 11.71
CA ALA A 202 16.69 6.67 11.99
C ALA A 202 18.19 6.61 11.76
N THR A 203 18.91 6.07 12.75
CA THR A 203 20.36 5.89 12.70
C THR A 203 20.72 4.42 12.82
N PRO A 204 21.83 3.96 12.23
CA PRO A 204 22.28 2.57 12.39
C PRO A 204 22.41 2.18 13.85
N TYR A 205 21.67 1.15 14.27
CA TYR A 205 21.71 0.68 15.66
C TYR A 205 23.00 -0.08 15.96
N GLN A 206 23.67 0.27 17.05
CA GLN A 206 24.77 -0.52 17.59
C GLN A 206 24.39 -1.08 18.96
N PRO A 207 24.29 -2.41 19.13
CA PRO A 207 24.08 -2.99 20.44
C PRO A 207 25.29 -2.68 21.33
N ALA A 208 25.00 -2.29 22.58
CA ALA A 208 26.02 -2.08 23.60
C ALA A 208 26.75 -3.41 23.90
N GLY A 209 27.83 -3.67 23.15
CA GLY A 209 28.58 -4.92 23.23
C GLY A 209 29.53 -5.20 22.06
N LYS A 210 29.43 -4.50 20.92
CA LYS A 210 30.31 -4.70 19.74
C LYS A 210 31.26 -3.53 19.43
N ALA A 211 31.66 -2.74 20.42
CA ALA A 211 32.72 -1.74 20.27
C ALA A 211 34.15 -2.30 20.46
N SER A 212 34.33 -3.61 20.64
CA SER A 212 35.66 -4.19 20.88
C SER A 212 35.85 -5.54 20.19
N GLN A 213 35.77 -5.57 18.86
CA GLN A 213 36.28 -6.70 18.06
C GLN A 213 36.56 -6.23 16.61
N ALA A 214 37.37 -5.18 16.47
CA ALA A 214 37.90 -4.77 15.15
C ALA A 214 39.37 -4.28 15.23
N ALA A 215 40.10 -4.60 16.30
CA ALA A 215 41.48 -4.18 16.46
C ALA A 215 42.37 -5.23 17.14
N THR A 216 42.27 -6.51 16.76
CA THR A 216 43.29 -7.50 17.18
C THR A 216 43.43 -8.70 16.24
N GLU A 217 43.47 -8.50 14.93
CA GLU A 217 44.03 -9.51 14.01
C GLU A 217 45.09 -8.87 13.13
N GLY A 218 46.31 -8.87 13.66
CA GLY A 218 47.47 -8.30 12.99
C GLY A 218 48.74 -8.54 13.81
N LYS A 219 49.30 -9.75 13.61
CA LYS A 219 50.73 -10.08 13.80
C LYS A 219 51.14 -10.69 15.14
N LYS A 220 51.03 -12.02 15.24
CA LYS A 220 52.02 -12.84 15.96
C LYS A 220 52.10 -14.28 15.41
N GLU A 221 53.12 -14.51 14.58
CA GLU A 221 53.72 -15.83 14.31
C GLU A 221 55.19 -15.51 13.93
N SER A 222 56.15 -15.58 14.86
CA SER A 222 56.86 -16.72 15.45
C SER A 222 58.01 -17.25 14.58
N ALA A 223 59.22 -17.01 15.10
CA ALA A 223 60.43 -17.84 15.10
C ALA A 223 60.75 -18.74 13.89
N GLY A 224 61.88 -18.40 13.25
CA GLY A 224 62.85 -19.31 12.66
C GLY A 224 64.24 -18.84 13.06
#